data_AF-C1DXE7-F1
#
_entry.id   AF-C1DXE7-F1
#
_cell.length_a   1.000
_cell.length_b   1.000
_cell.length_c   1.000
_cell.angle_alpha   90.00
_cell.angle_beta   90.00
_cell.angle_gamma   90.00
#
_symmetry.space_group_name_H-M   'P 1'
#
loop_
_entity.id
_entity.type
_entity.pdbx_description
1 polymer ?
#
loop_
_entity_poly.entity_id
_entity_poly.type
_entity_poly.pdbx_seq_one_letter_code
_entity_poly.pdbx_strand_id
1 'polypeptide(L)'
;MELKVKTDLLLKHLFKNPIITDKLFTLFLEISKIRNNIEEEIRSYIKQEDFEMPITIEWTREEIESYPGIGKAFKERKEKFIKEGLQQGLQEALIELLELRFGNIGGDIKNKIKSIENIETLKSLHKKAVIINSIEELEL
;
A
#
# COMPACT_ATOMS: atom_id res chain seq x y z
N MET A 1 -6.95 5.96 2.78
CA MET A 1 -7.56 5.88 1.42
C MET A 1 -8.07 4.47 1.25
N GLU A 2 -9.37 4.25 1.50
CA GLU A 2 -10.01 2.94 1.48
C GLU A 2 -10.19 2.45 0.03
N LEU A 3 -9.65 1.27 -0.27
CA LEU A 3 -9.87 0.60 -1.55
C LEU A 3 -11.06 -0.36 -1.40
N LYS A 4 -12.27 0.16 -1.60
CA LYS A 4 -13.49 -0.62 -1.83
C LYS A 4 -13.39 -1.35 -3.18
N VAL A 5 -12.69 -2.48 -3.22
CA VAL A 5 -12.81 -3.40 -4.35
C VAL A 5 -14.22 -4.01 -4.24
N LYS A 6 -15.02 -3.90 -5.30
CA LYS A 6 -16.40 -4.42 -5.40
C LYS A 6 -16.46 -5.94 -5.18
N THR A 7 -16.39 -6.38 -3.93
CA THR A 7 -16.63 -7.74 -3.46
C THR A 7 -18.09 -8.17 -3.66
N ASP A 8 -19.00 -7.20 -3.83
CA ASP A 8 -20.43 -7.42 -4.03
C ASP A 8 -20.77 -8.30 -5.25
N LEU A 9 -19.93 -8.28 -6.30
CA LEU A 9 -20.21 -9.01 -7.55
C LEU A 9 -19.92 -10.51 -7.46
N LEU A 10 -18.88 -10.91 -6.70
CA LEU A 10 -18.51 -12.31 -6.51
C LEU A 10 -19.46 -13.00 -5.54
N LEU A 11 -19.84 -12.30 -4.46
CA LEU A 11 -20.83 -12.80 -3.50
C LEU A 11 -22.21 -12.96 -4.16
N LYS A 12 -22.66 -11.98 -4.97
CA LYS A 12 -23.94 -12.10 -5.71
C LYS A 12 -24.02 -13.29 -6.66
N HIS A 13 -22.90 -13.76 -7.23
CA HIS A 13 -22.89 -14.95 -8.08
C HIS A 13 -22.90 -16.26 -7.29
N LEU A 14 -22.21 -16.31 -6.14
CA LEU A 14 -22.19 -17.48 -5.27
C LEU A 14 -23.54 -17.73 -4.58
N PHE A 15 -24.24 -16.66 -4.16
CA PHE A 15 -25.58 -16.74 -3.56
C PHE A 15 -26.73 -16.93 -4.57
N LYS A 16 -26.45 -16.88 -5.89
CA LYS A 16 -27.46 -17.10 -6.94
C LYS A 16 -27.74 -18.58 -7.24
N ASN A 17 -26.86 -19.49 -6.80
CA ASN A 17 -27.00 -20.91 -7.10
C ASN A 17 -27.61 -21.65 -5.88
N PRO A 18 -28.90 -22.04 -5.94
CA PRO A 18 -29.62 -22.57 -4.77
C PRO A 18 -29.01 -23.83 -4.18
N ILE A 19 -28.28 -24.62 -5.00
CA ILE A 19 -27.63 -25.87 -4.58
C ILE A 19 -26.38 -25.60 -3.72
N ILE A 20 -25.68 -24.49 -3.99
CA ILE A 20 -24.44 -24.14 -3.29
C ILE A 20 -24.75 -23.48 -1.95
N THR A 21 -25.79 -22.64 -1.91
CA THR A 21 -26.24 -21.97 -0.69
C THR A 21 -26.74 -22.95 0.37
N ASP A 22 -27.51 -23.98 0.00
CA ASP A 22 -27.99 -24.97 0.97
C ASP A 22 -26.85 -25.82 1.57
N LYS A 23 -25.85 -26.20 0.76
CA LYS A 23 -24.68 -26.93 1.28
C LYS A 23 -23.83 -26.08 2.22
N LEU A 24 -23.57 -24.82 1.88
CA LEU A 24 -22.83 -23.90 2.73
C LEU A 24 -23.58 -23.59 4.03
N PHE A 25 -24.90 -23.45 3.96
CA PHE A 25 -25.74 -23.24 5.13
C PHE A 25 -25.73 -24.45 6.06
N THR A 26 -25.84 -25.67 5.51
CA THR A 26 -25.77 -26.91 6.29
C THR A 26 -24.42 -27.04 7.01
N LEU A 27 -23.31 -26.79 6.31
CA LEU A 27 -21.97 -26.80 6.90
C LEU A 27 -21.82 -25.76 8.01
N PHE A 28 -22.38 -24.55 7.82
CA PHE A 28 -22.40 -23.52 8.85
C PHE A 28 -23.16 -23.96 10.11
N LEU A 29 -24.33 -24.58 9.96
CA LEU A 29 -25.12 -25.09 11.10
C LEU A 29 -24.39 -26.21 11.85
N GLU A 30 -23.70 -27.11 11.13
CA GLU A 30 -22.88 -28.17 11.73
C GLU A 30 -21.70 -27.61 12.52
N ILE A 31 -20.94 -26.66 11.94
CA ILE A 31 -19.78 -26.04 12.60
C ILE A 31 -20.22 -25.26 13.85
N SER A 32 -21.38 -24.60 13.79
CA SER A 32 -21.92 -23.79 14.89
C SER A 32 -22.69 -24.60 15.95
N LYS A 33 -22.89 -25.92 15.75
CA LYS A 33 -23.63 -26.82 16.65
C LYS A 33 -25.04 -26.32 17.00
N ILE A 34 -25.67 -25.60 16.08
CA ILE A 34 -27.01 -25.02 16.26
C ILE A 34 -28.04 -26.15 16.12
N ARG A 35 -28.95 -26.31 17.09
CA ARG A 35 -30.03 -27.33 17.03
C ARG A 35 -31.07 -26.94 15.99
N ASN A 36 -31.61 -27.93 15.26
CA ASN A 36 -32.62 -27.80 14.19
C ASN A 36 -33.84 -26.90 14.52
N ASN A 37 -34.15 -26.65 15.80
CA ASN A 37 -35.19 -25.71 16.23
C ASN A 37 -34.92 -24.27 15.74
N ILE A 38 -33.66 -23.83 15.69
CA ILE A 38 -33.28 -22.45 15.34
C ILE A 38 -33.11 -22.31 13.81
N GLU A 39 -33.16 -23.42 13.07
CA GLU A 39 -32.97 -23.42 11.62
C GLU A 39 -34.06 -22.63 10.89
N GLU A 40 -35.33 -22.81 11.25
CA GLU A 40 -36.44 -22.07 10.63
C GLU A 40 -36.36 -20.57 10.94
N GLU A 41 -35.93 -20.22 12.15
CA GLU A 41 -35.74 -18.84 12.57
C GLU A 41 -34.62 -18.17 11.76
N ILE A 42 -33.47 -18.83 11.62
CA ILE A 42 -32.35 -18.35 10.78
C ILE A 42 -32.75 -18.26 9.30
N ARG A 43 -33.50 -19.23 8.78
CA ARG A 43 -34.02 -19.19 7.40
C ARG A 43 -34.99 -18.03 7.19
N SER A 44 -35.76 -17.66 8.21
CA SER A 44 -36.65 -16.49 8.15
C SER A 44 -35.85 -15.19 8.06
N TYR A 45 -34.75 -15.06 8.80
CA TYR A 45 -33.86 -13.89 8.75
C TYR A 45 -33.06 -13.80 7.43
N ILE A 46 -32.68 -14.92 6.82
CA ILE A 46 -31.96 -14.93 5.53
C ILE A 46 -32.88 -14.54 4.36
N LYS A 47 -34.18 -14.87 4.45
CA LYS A 47 -35.18 -14.51 3.44
C LYS A 47 -35.63 -13.05 3.51
N GLN A 48 -35.37 -12.38 4.63
CA GLN A 48 -35.55 -10.94 4.75
C GLN A 48 -34.35 -10.27 4.07
N GLU A 49 -34.63 -9.55 3.00
CA GLU A 49 -33.65 -8.92 2.11
C GLU A 49 -32.57 -8.15 2.90
N ASP A 50 -31.32 -8.31 2.44
CA ASP A 50 -30.13 -7.51 2.77
C ASP A 50 -29.58 -7.63 4.20
N PHE A 51 -29.20 -8.85 4.62
CA PHE A 51 -28.15 -8.99 5.63
C PHE A 51 -26.76 -8.78 5.00
N GLU A 52 -26.38 -7.52 4.79
CA GLU A 52 -24.99 -7.17 4.50
C GLU A 52 -24.17 -7.39 5.78
N MET A 53 -23.58 -8.58 5.93
CA MET A 53 -22.57 -8.79 6.96
C MET A 53 -21.20 -8.41 6.37
N PRO A 54 -20.63 -7.23 6.67
CA PRO A 54 -19.26 -6.94 6.28
C PRO A 54 -18.35 -7.89 7.05
N ILE A 55 -17.82 -8.92 6.36
CA ILE A 55 -16.80 -9.77 6.95
C ILE A 55 -15.49 -8.97 6.92
N THR A 56 -15.08 -8.46 8.09
CA THR A 56 -13.73 -7.93 8.27
C THR A 56 -12.79 -9.11 8.48
N ILE A 57 -11.92 -9.38 7.51
CA ILE A 57 -10.86 -10.38 7.64
C ILE A 57 -9.56 -9.60 7.88
N GLU A 58 -8.95 -9.80 9.05
CA GLU A 58 -7.60 -9.33 9.32
C GLU A 58 -6.63 -10.25 8.59
N TRP A 59 -5.87 -9.71 7.64
CA TRP A 59 -4.85 -10.48 6.90
C TRP A 59 -3.49 -10.18 7.50
N THR A 60 -2.68 -11.22 7.67
CA THR A 60 -1.27 -11.02 8.00
C THR A 60 -0.51 -10.50 6.78
N ARG A 61 0.67 -9.93 7.04
CA ARG A 61 1.52 -9.42 5.96
C ARG A 61 1.94 -10.52 5.00
N GLU A 62 2.22 -11.72 5.51
CA GLU A 62 2.60 -12.87 4.68
C GLU A 62 1.45 -13.29 3.74
N GLU A 63 0.21 -13.26 4.23
CA GLU A 63 -0.98 -13.61 3.44
C GLU A 63 -1.20 -12.64 2.27
N ILE A 64 -1.08 -11.33 2.52
CA ILE A 64 -1.20 -10.28 1.50
C ILE A 64 -0.11 -10.43 0.42
N GLU A 65 1.13 -10.69 0.84
CA GLU A 65 2.27 -10.84 -0.08
C GLU A 65 2.19 -12.13 -0.90
N SER A 66 1.56 -13.18 -0.38
CA SER A 66 1.33 -14.45 -1.08
C SER A 66 0.27 -14.36 -2.18
N TYR A 67 -0.65 -13.41 -2.08
CA TYR A 67 -1.81 -13.34 -2.97
C TYR A 67 -1.43 -12.77 -4.36
N PRO A 68 -1.70 -13.49 -5.46
CA PRO A 68 -1.36 -13.02 -6.79
C PRO A 68 -2.13 -11.73 -7.16
N GLY A 69 -1.40 -10.74 -7.64
CA GLY A 69 -1.92 -9.39 -7.95
C GLY A 69 -1.72 -8.40 -6.81
N ILE A 70 -2.16 -8.71 -5.59
CA ILE A 70 -2.00 -7.83 -4.42
C ILE A 70 -0.53 -7.78 -3.98
N GLY A 71 0.12 -8.94 -3.84
CA GLY A 71 1.53 -9.00 -3.45
C GLY A 71 2.48 -8.31 -4.43
N LYS A 72 2.19 -8.38 -5.75
CA LYS A 72 2.96 -7.65 -6.78
C LYS A 72 2.80 -6.14 -6.63
N ALA A 73 1.56 -5.65 -6.56
CA ALA A 73 1.28 -4.23 -6.38
C ALA A 73 1.90 -3.67 -5.09
N PHE A 74 1.93 -4.47 -4.01
CA PHE A 74 2.55 -4.08 -2.76
C PHE A 74 4.08 -3.99 -2.85
N LYS A 75 4.73 -4.96 -3.51
CA LYS A 75 6.18 -4.94 -3.77
C LYS A 75 6.58 -3.74 -4.64
N GLU A 76 5.89 -3.50 -5.74
CA GLU A 76 6.16 -2.37 -6.63
C GLU A 76 6.03 -1.02 -5.92
N ARG A 77 4.97 -0.84 -5.12
CA ARG A 77 4.83 0.36 -4.29
C ARG A 77 5.96 0.50 -3.28
N LYS A 78 6.31 -0.58 -2.58
CA LYS A 78 7.39 -0.56 -1.58
C LYS A 78 8.72 -0.17 -2.23
N GLU A 79 9.05 -0.73 -3.38
CA GLU A 79 10.27 -0.38 -4.13
C GLU A 79 10.26 1.09 -4.56
N LYS A 80 9.12 1.59 -5.04
CA LYS A 80 8.96 3.00 -5.41
C LYS A 80 9.16 3.91 -4.20
N PHE A 81 8.52 3.61 -3.06
CA PHE A 81 8.68 4.38 -1.82
C PHE A 81 10.13 4.40 -1.32
N ILE A 82 10.82 3.25 -1.38
CA ILE A 82 12.24 3.18 -0.98
C ILE A 82 13.10 4.04 -1.91
N LYS A 83 12.86 4.00 -3.23
CA LYS A 83 13.60 4.82 -4.19
C LYS A 83 13.34 6.31 -3.99
N GLU A 84 12.08 6.71 -3.80
CA GLU A 84 11.72 8.11 -3.54
C GLU A 84 12.33 8.60 -2.22
N GLY A 85 12.27 7.81 -1.15
CA GLY A 85 12.89 8.16 0.13
C GLY A 85 14.41 8.27 0.05
N LEU A 86 15.07 7.36 -0.68
CA LEU A 86 16.52 7.44 -0.92
C LEU A 86 16.89 8.69 -1.73
N GLN A 87 16.11 9.02 -2.75
CA GLN A 87 16.31 10.23 -3.54
C GLN A 87 16.16 11.49 -2.69
N GLN A 88 15.06 11.61 -1.94
CA GLN A 88 14.81 12.76 -1.06
C GLN A 88 15.90 12.90 0.00
N GLY A 89 16.28 11.80 0.66
CA GLY A 89 17.36 11.83 1.65
C GLY A 89 18.70 12.27 1.07
N LEU A 90 19.04 11.87 -0.17
CA LEU A 90 20.26 12.33 -0.84
C LEU A 90 20.20 13.80 -1.24
N GLN A 91 19.03 14.30 -1.68
CA GLN A 91 18.82 15.72 -1.98
C GLN A 91 18.99 16.58 -0.73
N GLU A 92 18.39 16.17 0.39
CA GLU A 92 18.49 16.85 1.67
C GLU A 92 19.91 16.81 2.22
N ALA A 93 20.56 15.64 2.23
CA ALA A 93 21.95 15.51 2.66
C ALA A 93 22.91 16.39 1.84
N LEU A 94 22.70 16.51 0.52
CA LEU A 94 23.49 17.39 -0.33
C LEU A 94 23.27 18.86 0.03
N ILE A 95 22.01 19.28 0.26
CA ILE A 95 21.68 20.64 0.69
C ILE A 95 22.33 20.95 2.04
N GLU A 96 22.18 20.08 3.03
CA GLU A 96 22.76 20.24 4.36
C GLU A 96 24.29 20.32 4.30
N LEU A 97 24.94 19.47 3.50
CA LEU A 97 26.38 19.51 3.31
C LEU A 97 26.85 20.85 2.75
N LEU A 98 26.16 21.36 1.73
CA LEU A 98 26.48 22.65 1.13
C LEU A 98 26.23 23.80 2.11
N GLU A 99 25.14 23.73 2.88
CA GLU A 99 24.83 24.72 3.90
C GLU A 99 25.86 24.74 5.03
N LEU A 100 26.34 23.56 5.43
CA LEU A 100 27.38 23.43 6.44
C LEU A 100 28.71 24.03 5.98
N ARG A 101 29.06 23.85 4.70
CA ARG A 101 30.35 24.31 4.15
C ARG A 101 30.36 25.76 3.74
N PHE A 102 29.28 26.23 3.12
CA PHE A 102 29.23 27.54 2.47
C PHE A 102 28.25 28.52 3.13
N GLY A 103 27.56 28.09 4.20
CA GLY A 103 26.50 28.87 4.84
C GLY A 103 25.19 28.80 4.04
N ASN A 104 24.28 29.73 4.29
CA ASN A 104 22.95 29.68 3.67
C ASN A 104 23.03 29.69 2.13
N ILE A 105 22.65 28.57 1.50
CA ILE A 105 22.60 28.47 0.05
C ILE A 105 21.28 29.03 -0.48
N GLY A 106 21.34 29.77 -1.59
CA GLY A 106 20.19 30.41 -2.21
C GLY A 106 19.08 29.41 -2.58
N GLY A 107 17.82 29.85 -2.54
CA GLY A 107 16.66 29.02 -2.85
C GLY A 107 16.71 28.38 -4.25
N ASP A 108 17.33 29.06 -5.22
CA ASP A 108 17.51 28.56 -6.58
C ASP A 108 18.36 27.27 -6.61
N ILE A 109 19.44 27.22 -5.83
CA ILE A 109 20.33 26.06 -5.73
C ILE A 109 19.60 24.89 -5.07
N LYS A 110 18.85 25.15 -3.99
CA LYS A 110 18.01 24.13 -3.34
C LYS A 110 16.99 23.53 -4.30
N ASN A 111 16.33 24.38 -5.09
CA ASN A 111 15.34 23.94 -6.07
C ASN A 111 15.97 23.12 -7.19
N LYS A 112 17.15 23.52 -7.69
CA LYS A 112 17.92 22.72 -8.66
C LYS A 112 18.23 21.33 -8.11
N ILE A 113 18.76 21.23 -6.89
CA ILE A 113 19.07 19.94 -6.25
C ILE A 113 17.82 19.08 -6.08
N LYS A 114 16.71 19.66 -5.61
CA LYS A 114 15.43 18.96 -5.45
C LYS A 114 14.83 18.46 -6.77
N SER A 115 15.21 19.09 -7.89
CA SER A 115 14.76 18.69 -9.24
C SER A 115 15.56 17.51 -9.81
N ILE A 116 16.65 17.08 -9.16
CA ILE A 116 17.46 15.96 -9.64
C ILE A 116 16.81 14.64 -9.22
N GLU A 117 16.32 13.89 -10.20
CA GLU A 117 15.69 12.57 -9.99
C GLU A 117 16.70 11.41 -10.05
N ASN A 118 17.86 11.63 -10.67
CA ASN A 118 18.87 10.59 -10.82
C ASN A 118 19.73 10.44 -9.55
N ILE A 119 19.56 9.31 -8.86
CA ILE A 119 20.28 8.95 -7.63
C ILE A 119 21.80 8.92 -7.82
N GLU A 120 22.31 8.44 -8.96
CA GLU A 120 23.75 8.40 -9.21
C GLU A 120 24.33 9.80 -9.42
N THR A 121 23.58 10.68 -10.08
CA THR A 121 23.94 12.10 -10.18
C THR A 121 24.02 12.73 -8.79
N LEU A 122 23.01 12.52 -7.93
CA LEU A 122 23.02 13.03 -6.55
C LEU A 122 24.23 12.52 -5.74
N LYS A 123 24.56 11.22 -5.83
CA LYS A 123 25.75 10.66 -5.18
C LYS A 123 27.04 11.29 -5.69
N SER A 124 27.15 11.50 -7.00
CA SER A 124 28.33 12.12 -7.61
C SER A 124 28.50 13.57 -7.14
N LEU A 125 27.40 14.32 -7.08
CA LEU A 125 27.38 15.70 -6.58
C LEU A 125 27.71 15.75 -5.10
N HIS A 126 27.21 14.81 -4.29
CA HIS A 126 27.58 14.71 -2.89
C HIS A 126 29.07 14.47 -2.69
N LYS A 127 29.71 13.62 -3.52
CA LYS A 127 31.18 13.44 -3.47
C LYS A 127 31.92 14.71 -3.89
N LYS A 128 31.48 15.37 -4.97
CA LYS A 128 32.05 16.64 -5.43
C LYS A 128 31.93 17.73 -4.36
N ALA A 129 30.76 17.84 -3.72
CA ALA A 129 30.43 18.82 -2.69
C ALA A 129 31.33 18.75 -1.45
N VAL A 130 32.01 17.62 -1.21
CA VAL A 130 33.02 17.50 -0.14
C VAL A 130 34.35 18.17 -0.52
N ILE A 131 34.68 18.22 -1.82
CA ILE A 131 36.01 18.58 -2.32
C ILE A 131 36.07 20.03 -2.82
N ILE A 132 35.00 20.53 -3.45
CA ILE A 132 34.95 21.86 -4.08
C ILE A 132 35.22 23.00 -3.09
N ASN A 133 35.71 24.14 -3.55
CA ASN A 133 36.00 25.30 -2.68
C ASN A 133 34.94 26.41 -2.75
N SER A 134 34.03 26.34 -3.73
CA SER A 134 32.91 27.28 -3.86
C SER A 134 31.69 26.58 -4.47
N ILE A 135 30.50 27.16 -4.27
CA ILE A 135 29.23 26.57 -4.77
C ILE A 135 29.18 26.57 -6.30
N GLU A 136 29.82 27.54 -6.95
CA GLU A 136 29.83 27.70 -8.40
C GLU A 136 30.52 26.51 -9.11
N GLU A 137 31.43 25.83 -8.44
CA GLU A 137 32.14 24.63 -8.95
C GLU A 137 31.24 23.37 -9.00
N LEU A 138 30.05 23.40 -8.40
CA LEU A 138 29.18 22.23 -8.30
C LEU A 138 28.47 21.87 -9.63
N GLU A 139 28.50 22.76 -10.64
CA GLU A 139 27.94 22.54 -11.99
C GLU A 139 26.49 21.97 -11.97
N LEU A 140 25.58 22.67 -11.29
CA LEU A 140 24.15 22.33 -11.15
C LEU A 140 23.25 22.77 -12.31
#